data_AF-A0A7S0Z3H5-F1
#
_entry.id   AF-A0A7S0Z3H5-F1
#
_cell.length_a   1.000
_cell.length_b   1.000
_cell.length_c   1.000
_cell.angle_alpha   90.00
_cell.angle_beta   90.00
_cell.angle_gamma   90.00
#
_symmetry.space_group_name_H-M   'P 1'
#
loop_
_entity.id
_entity.type
_entity.pdbx_description
1 polymer ?
#
loop_
_entity_poly.entity_id
_entity_poly.type
_entity_poly.pdbx_seq_one_letter_code
_entity_poly.pdbx_strand_id
1 'polypeptide(L)'
;FFAIIVALGVGGMGLGNSVTAFFLACLAGSQVVSGVAPALHSPLMSVTNAISGITAVGGLVCMGGGITPQTPAQKLAALAVFVSCINIAGGFLMTSRMLGMFKREGDAPSFSFLYALPVVGSALVFAATGGGGGGAMMLNLACAISCIFAIEGLASQETAQKGNVLGAIGVG
;
A
#
# COMPACT_ATOMS: atom_id res chain seq x y z
N PHE A 1 13.90 -18.77 11.91
CA PHE A 1 12.86 -17.76 12.18
C PHE A 1 12.77 -17.40 13.67
N PHE A 2 12.44 -18.35 14.55
CA PHE A 2 12.42 -18.15 16.02
C PHE A 2 13.77 -17.62 16.59
N ALA A 3 14.90 -18.11 16.07
CA ALA A 3 16.23 -17.65 16.46
C ALA A 3 16.52 -16.16 16.13
N ILE A 4 15.92 -15.60 15.07
CA ILE A 4 16.08 -14.18 14.70
C ILE A 4 15.29 -13.29 15.67
N ILE A 5 14.12 -13.75 16.12
CA ILE A 5 13.27 -13.04 17.09
C ILE A 5 13.98 -12.93 18.44
N VAL A 6 14.55 -14.04 18.92
CA VAL A 6 15.33 -14.05 20.18
C VAL A 6 16.56 -13.15 20.05
N ALA A 7 17.28 -13.19 18.92
CA ALA A 7 18.44 -12.34 18.68
C ALA A 7 18.10 -10.83 18.66
N LEU A 8 16.99 -10.43 18.04
CA LEU A 8 16.54 -9.03 18.01
C LEU A 8 15.97 -8.55 19.36
N GLY A 9 15.31 -9.44 20.12
CA GLY A 9 14.73 -9.13 21.43
C GLY A 9 15.78 -8.97 22.54
N VAL A 10 16.87 -9.73 22.49
CA VAL A 10 17.96 -9.67 23.49
C VAL A 10 18.87 -8.44 23.28
N GLY A 11 18.88 -7.84 22.09
CA GLY A 11 19.77 -6.73 21.74
C GLY A 11 19.42 -5.34 22.30
N GLY A 12 18.29 -5.16 23.00
CA GLY A 12 17.94 -3.91 23.69
C GLY A 12 17.73 -2.65 22.81
N MET A 13 17.78 -2.78 21.48
CA MET A 13 17.80 -1.64 20.55
C MET A 13 16.41 -1.02 20.28
N GLY A 14 15.51 -0.81 21.24
CA GLY A 14 14.26 -0.03 21.05
C GLY A 14 13.30 -0.43 19.89
N LEU A 15 13.58 -1.52 19.17
CA LEU A 15 12.93 -1.93 17.93
C LEU A 15 11.73 -2.85 18.17
N GLY A 16 11.43 -3.19 19.42
CA GLY A 16 10.43 -4.20 19.78
C GLY A 16 9.07 -3.98 19.11
N ASN A 17 8.60 -2.73 19.04
CA ASN A 17 7.32 -2.40 18.40
C ASN A 17 7.36 -2.58 16.88
N SER A 18 8.45 -2.16 16.22
CA SER A 18 8.60 -2.27 14.77
C SER A 18 8.77 -3.73 14.33
N VAL A 19 9.53 -4.51 15.12
CA VAL A 19 9.74 -5.94 14.89
C VAL A 19 8.42 -6.70 15.08
N THR A 20 7.66 -6.40 16.13
CA THR A 20 6.34 -7.01 16.36
C THR A 20 5.37 -6.67 15.21
N ALA A 21 5.29 -5.39 14.81
CA ALA A 21 4.45 -4.96 13.69
C ALA A 21 4.86 -5.66 12.38
N PHE A 22 6.16 -5.77 12.10
CA PHE A 22 6.68 -6.49 10.94
C PHE A 22 6.23 -7.96 10.92
N PHE A 23 6.33 -8.66 12.05
CA PHE A 23 5.91 -10.06 12.13
C PHE A 23 4.40 -10.23 11.98
N LEU A 24 3.60 -9.40 12.65
CA LEU A 24 2.14 -9.43 12.50
C LEU A 24 1.72 -9.13 11.06
N ALA A 25 2.37 -8.16 10.39
CA ALA A 25 2.14 -7.86 8.98
C ALA A 25 2.52 -9.04 8.07
N CYS A 26 3.65 -9.72 8.32
CA CYS A 26 4.04 -10.91 7.56
C CYS A 26 3.02 -12.05 7.70
N LEU A 27 2.55 -12.32 8.92
CA LEU A 27 1.55 -13.36 9.18
C LEU A 27 0.22 -13.02 8.50
N ALA A 28 -0.26 -11.77 8.64
CA ALA A 28 -1.47 -11.30 7.97
C ALA A 28 -1.36 -11.42 6.45
N GLY A 29 -0.23 -10.97 5.87
CA GLY A 29 0.02 -11.08 4.43
C GLY A 29 0.04 -12.52 3.92
N SER A 30 0.66 -13.44 4.66
CA SER A 30 0.67 -14.88 4.31
C SER A 30 -0.74 -15.48 4.29
N GLN A 31 -1.58 -15.11 5.26
CA GLN A 31 -2.96 -15.62 5.34
C GLN A 31 -3.80 -15.10 4.17
N VAL A 32 -3.65 -13.82 3.83
CA VAL A 32 -4.43 -13.17 2.77
C VAL A 32 -4.04 -13.70 1.38
N VAL A 33 -2.75 -13.86 1.09
CA VAL A 33 -2.29 -14.40 -0.20
C VAL A 33 -2.76 -15.85 -0.41
N SER A 34 -2.85 -16.65 0.66
CA SER A 34 -3.32 -18.03 0.59
C SER A 34 -4.81 -18.14 0.22
N GLY A 35 -5.60 -17.08 0.40
CA GLY A 35 -7.02 -17.02 0.06
C GLY A 35 -7.32 -16.53 -1.36
N VAL A 36 -6.31 -16.19 -2.16
CA VAL A 36 -6.49 -15.66 -3.52
C VAL A 36 -6.97 -16.75 -4.48
N ALA A 37 -7.93 -16.43 -5.35
CA ALA A 37 -8.43 -17.39 -6.34
C ALA A 37 -7.31 -17.76 -7.35
N PRO A 38 -7.15 -19.05 -7.74
CA PRO A 38 -6.08 -19.48 -8.64
C PRO A 38 -6.04 -18.74 -9.98
N ALA A 39 -7.21 -18.35 -10.51
CA ALA A 39 -7.32 -17.59 -11.75
C ALA A 39 -6.76 -16.15 -11.65
N LEU A 40 -6.52 -15.65 -10.43
CA LEU A 40 -6.12 -14.27 -10.15
C LEU A 40 -4.65 -14.13 -9.73
N HIS A 41 -3.82 -15.19 -9.82
CA HIS A 41 -2.39 -15.09 -9.49
C HIS A 41 -1.62 -14.11 -10.38
N SER A 42 -1.97 -13.98 -11.66
CA SER A 42 -1.33 -12.99 -12.55
C SER A 42 -1.72 -11.54 -12.19
N PRO A 43 -3.01 -11.21 -11.99
CA PRO A 43 -3.41 -9.94 -11.38
C PRO A 43 -2.77 -9.68 -10.00
N LEU A 44 -2.65 -10.70 -9.15
CA LEU A 44 -2.01 -10.59 -7.83
C LEU A 44 -0.55 -10.14 -7.97
N MET A 45 0.20 -10.72 -8.90
CA MET A 45 1.58 -10.32 -9.18
C MET A 45 1.66 -8.85 -9.61
N SER A 46 0.68 -8.37 -10.39
CA SER A 46 0.61 -6.96 -10.80
C SER A 46 0.27 -6.02 -9.64
N VAL A 47 -0.68 -6.39 -8.77
CA VAL A 47 -1.06 -5.60 -7.58
C VAL A 47 0.10 -5.48 -6.60
N THR A 48 0.80 -6.58 -6.30
CA THR A 48 1.94 -6.54 -5.37
C THR A 48 3.09 -5.71 -5.93
N ASN A 49 3.30 -5.73 -7.25
CA ASN A 49 4.23 -4.81 -7.90
C ASN A 49 3.79 -3.34 -7.74
N ALA A 50 2.52 -3.02 -7.95
CA ALA A 50 1.99 -1.67 -7.74
C ALA A 50 2.19 -1.17 -6.30
N ILE A 51 1.86 -2.02 -5.30
CA ILE A 51 2.01 -1.70 -3.87
C ILE A 51 3.48 -1.49 -3.48
N SER A 52 4.42 -2.21 -4.09
CA SER A 52 5.85 -1.99 -3.84
C SER A 52 6.35 -0.58 -4.22
N GLY A 53 5.56 0.16 -5.01
CA GLY A 53 5.74 1.59 -5.27
C GLY A 53 5.70 2.48 -4.02
N ILE A 54 5.30 1.96 -2.85
CA ILE A 54 5.36 2.67 -1.55
C ILE A 54 6.78 3.17 -1.19
N THR A 55 7.81 2.67 -1.87
CA THR A 55 9.17 3.23 -1.87
C THR A 55 9.21 4.75 -2.11
N ALA A 56 8.20 5.32 -2.76
CA ALA A 56 8.00 6.76 -2.88
C ALA A 56 8.02 7.47 -1.52
N VAL A 57 7.43 6.88 -0.47
CA VAL A 57 7.41 7.47 0.88
C VAL A 57 8.82 7.66 1.42
N GLY A 58 9.70 6.67 1.24
CA GLY A 58 11.11 6.79 1.63
C GLY A 58 11.84 7.90 0.86
N GLY A 59 11.58 7.99 -0.45
CA GLY A 59 12.10 9.07 -1.28
C GLY A 59 11.62 10.45 -0.83
N LEU A 60 10.33 10.60 -0.53
CA LEU A 60 9.72 11.85 -0.06
C LEU A 60 10.31 12.33 1.27
N VAL A 61 10.60 11.40 2.20
CA VAL A 61 11.26 11.74 3.48
C VAL A 61 12.70 12.23 3.28
N CYS A 62 13.41 11.69 2.28
CA CYS A 62 14.77 12.13 1.94
C CYS A 62 14.79 13.37 1.04
N MET A 63 13.65 13.76 0.48
CA MET A 63 13.51 14.92 -0.37
C MET A 63 13.41 16.18 0.50
N GLY A 64 14.12 17.24 0.12
CA GLY A 64 14.15 18.49 0.87
C GLY A 64 14.86 19.60 0.11
N GLY A 65 14.98 20.79 0.70
CA GLY A 65 15.57 21.97 0.06
C GLY A 65 14.53 22.88 -0.60
N GLY A 66 14.88 23.47 -1.74
CA GLY A 66 14.01 24.35 -2.53
C GLY A 66 13.34 23.62 -3.71
N ILE A 67 12.87 24.38 -4.71
CA ILE A 67 12.19 23.83 -5.91
C ILE A 67 13.08 22.83 -6.67
N THR A 68 14.41 23.04 -6.64
CA THR A 68 15.37 22.16 -7.31
C THR A 68 16.29 21.45 -6.30
N PRO A 69 16.59 20.16 -6.52
CA PRO A 69 17.48 19.40 -5.64
C PRO A 69 18.92 19.93 -5.73
N GLN A 70 19.47 20.30 -4.58
CA GLN A 70 20.80 20.91 -4.46
C GLN A 70 21.88 19.86 -4.19
N THR A 71 21.54 18.80 -3.44
CA THR A 71 22.49 17.75 -3.06
C THR A 71 22.34 16.48 -3.92
N PRO A 72 23.40 15.67 -4.05
CA PRO A 72 23.30 14.36 -4.72
C PRO A 72 22.23 13.45 -4.10
N ALA A 73 22.08 13.48 -2.77
CA ALA A 73 21.05 12.72 -2.07
C ALA A 73 19.63 13.15 -2.47
N GLN A 74 19.37 14.46 -2.59
CA GLN A 74 18.08 14.97 -3.06
C GLN A 74 17.78 14.60 -4.51
N LYS A 75 18.81 14.56 -5.37
CA LYS A 75 18.65 14.10 -6.78
C LYS A 75 18.26 12.62 -6.83
N LEU A 76 18.92 11.78 -6.04
CA LEU A 76 18.58 10.36 -5.94
C LEU A 76 17.20 10.14 -5.33
N ALA A 77 16.83 10.91 -4.32
CA ALA A 77 15.49 10.88 -3.72
C ALA A 77 14.40 11.25 -4.74
N ALA A 78 14.61 12.33 -5.52
CA ALA A 78 13.69 12.73 -6.59
C ALA A 78 13.56 11.65 -7.68
N LEU A 79 14.68 11.03 -8.08
CA LEU A 79 14.67 9.90 -9.02
C LEU A 79 13.92 8.68 -8.43
N ALA A 80 14.13 8.37 -7.16
CA ALA A 80 13.44 7.28 -6.49
C ALA A 80 11.92 7.49 -6.50
N VAL A 81 11.45 8.69 -6.10
CA VAL A 81 10.02 9.04 -6.15
C VAL A 81 9.48 8.93 -7.58
N PHE A 82 10.21 9.42 -8.58
CA PHE A 82 9.79 9.33 -9.99
C PHE A 82 9.60 7.88 -10.44
N VAL A 83 10.57 7.01 -10.17
CA VAL A 83 10.49 5.59 -10.52
C VAL A 83 9.36 4.89 -9.75
N SER A 84 9.20 5.21 -8.47
CA SER A 84 8.10 4.70 -7.65
C SER A 84 6.73 5.11 -8.20
N CYS A 85 6.56 6.36 -8.66
CA CYS A 85 5.31 6.81 -9.31
C CYS A 85 4.98 6.01 -10.57
N ILE A 86 5.98 5.67 -11.40
CA ILE A 86 5.79 4.80 -12.57
C ILE A 86 5.28 3.43 -12.13
N ASN A 87 5.83 2.88 -11.05
CA ASN A 87 5.43 1.58 -10.52
C ASN A 87 3.97 1.58 -10.01
N ILE A 88 3.58 2.63 -9.27
CA ILE A 88 2.21 2.79 -8.76
C ILE A 88 1.23 2.93 -9.93
N ALA A 89 1.45 3.91 -10.81
CA ALA A 89 0.53 4.20 -11.90
C ALA A 89 0.46 3.06 -12.92
N GLY A 90 1.61 2.51 -13.32
CA GLY A 90 1.71 1.40 -14.24
C GLY A 90 1.11 0.12 -13.67
N GLY A 91 1.42 -0.21 -12.42
CA GLY A 91 0.93 -1.42 -11.76
C GLY A 91 -0.60 -1.43 -11.61
N PHE A 92 -1.20 -0.37 -11.06
CA PHE A 92 -2.66 -0.32 -10.89
C PHE A 92 -3.40 -0.20 -12.23
N LEU A 93 -2.82 0.45 -13.25
CA LEU A 93 -3.39 0.49 -14.59
C LEU A 93 -3.40 -0.90 -15.23
N MET A 94 -2.29 -1.64 -15.17
CA MET A 94 -2.21 -2.98 -15.75
C MET A 94 -3.13 -3.96 -15.02
N THR A 95 -3.18 -3.90 -13.69
CA THR A 95 -4.16 -4.70 -12.93
C THR A 95 -5.59 -4.38 -13.35
N SER A 96 -5.94 -3.10 -13.53
CA SER A 96 -7.28 -2.70 -13.98
C SER A 96 -7.62 -3.29 -15.35
N ARG A 97 -6.65 -3.33 -16.27
CA ARG A 97 -6.82 -3.95 -17.60
C ARG A 97 -7.00 -5.46 -17.49
N MET A 98 -6.20 -6.13 -16.67
CA MET A 98 -6.31 -7.57 -16.44
C MET A 98 -7.67 -7.94 -15.85
N LEU A 99 -8.10 -7.22 -14.82
CA LEU A 99 -9.38 -7.45 -14.15
C LEU A 99 -10.59 -7.02 -15.00
N GLY A 100 -10.40 -6.11 -15.95
CA GLY A 100 -11.44 -5.70 -16.88
C GLY A 100 -11.88 -6.82 -17.82
N MET A 101 -11.02 -7.81 -18.07
CA MET A 101 -11.35 -8.97 -18.92
C MET A 101 -12.32 -9.95 -18.27
N PHE A 102 -12.53 -9.87 -16.95
CA PHE A 102 -13.46 -10.73 -16.21
C PHE A 102 -14.83 -10.07 -15.97
N LYS A 103 -14.98 -8.80 -16.33
CA LYS A 103 -16.21 -8.04 -16.07
C LYS A 103 -17.27 -8.40 -17.10
N ARG A 104 -18.50 -8.68 -16.66
CA ARG A 104 -19.63 -8.96 -17.55
C ARG A 104 -20.33 -7.66 -17.95
N GLU A 105 -20.81 -7.58 -19.19
CA GLU A 105 -21.65 -6.46 -19.64
C GLU A 105 -22.97 -6.49 -18.84
N GLY A 106 -23.19 -5.49 -17.98
CA GLY A 106 -24.41 -5.37 -17.15
C GLY A 106 -24.20 -5.23 -15.64
N ASP A 107 -22.96 -5.30 -15.13
CA ASP A 107 -22.68 -5.14 -13.70
C ASP A 107 -23.08 -3.73 -13.20
N ALA A 108 -23.78 -3.67 -12.06
CA ALA A 108 -24.22 -2.43 -11.42
C ALA A 108 -23.03 -1.50 -11.13
N PRO A 109 -23.22 -0.16 -11.19
CA PRO A 109 -22.16 0.79 -10.90
C PRO A 109 -21.66 0.60 -9.46
N SER A 110 -20.43 0.08 -9.32
CA SER A 110 -19.74 -0.02 -8.04
C SER A 110 -19.45 1.40 -7.53
N PHE A 111 -20.01 1.77 -6.39
CA PHE A 111 -19.71 3.04 -5.71
C PHE A 111 -18.30 3.02 -5.11
N SER A 112 -17.28 2.99 -5.97
CA SER A 112 -15.87 2.90 -5.60
C SER A 112 -15.41 4.03 -4.67
N PHE A 113 -16.06 5.19 -4.75
CA PHE A 113 -15.82 6.33 -3.86
C PHE A 113 -16.14 6.03 -2.39
N LEU A 114 -17.11 5.14 -2.11
CA LEU A 114 -17.48 4.80 -0.72
C LEU A 114 -16.36 4.05 0.00
N TYR A 115 -15.59 3.24 -0.73
CA TYR A 115 -14.42 2.52 -0.20
C TYR A 115 -13.23 3.44 0.05
N ALA A 116 -13.21 4.65 -0.52
CA ALA A 116 -12.19 5.66 -0.25
C ALA A 116 -12.39 6.39 1.07
N LEU A 117 -13.61 6.33 1.65
CA LEU A 117 -13.99 7.06 2.85
C LEU A 117 -13.03 6.89 4.05
N PRO A 118 -12.57 5.68 4.43
CA PRO A 118 -11.67 5.53 5.58
C PRO A 118 -10.29 6.17 5.36
N VAL A 119 -9.74 6.08 4.15
CA VAL A 119 -8.43 6.66 3.81
C VAL A 119 -8.54 8.18 3.63
N VAL A 120 -9.52 8.64 2.87
CA VAL A 120 -9.78 10.08 2.66
C VAL A 120 -10.17 10.76 3.98
N GLY A 121 -10.98 10.10 4.81
CA GLY A 121 -11.37 10.59 6.13
C GLY A 121 -10.18 10.71 7.08
N SER A 122 -9.30 9.70 7.13
CA SER A 122 -8.08 9.77 7.95
C SER A 122 -7.07 10.79 7.40
N ALA A 123 -7.00 10.99 6.08
CA ALA A 123 -6.17 12.03 5.46
C ALA A 123 -6.70 13.44 5.78
N LEU A 124 -8.03 13.62 5.79
CA LEU A 124 -8.66 14.87 6.24
C LEU A 124 -8.36 15.16 7.71
N VAL A 125 -8.43 14.15 8.58
CA VAL A 125 -8.05 14.29 9.99
C VAL A 125 -6.59 14.68 10.12
N PHE A 126 -5.68 14.03 9.37
CA PHE A 126 -4.26 14.37 9.35
C PHE A 126 -4.01 15.83 8.92
N ALA A 127 -4.70 16.28 7.86
CA ALA A 127 -4.61 17.65 7.39
C ALA A 127 -5.17 18.65 8.41
N ALA A 128 -6.32 18.34 9.02
CA ALA A 128 -6.98 19.19 10.01
C ALA A 128 -6.16 19.33 11.31
N THR A 129 -5.38 18.31 11.68
CA THR A 129 -4.51 18.36 12.87
C THR A 129 -3.09 18.82 12.58
N GLY A 130 -2.77 19.21 11.33
CA GLY A 130 -1.41 19.61 10.92
C GLY A 130 -0.38 18.49 11.12
N GLY A 131 -0.81 17.23 11.04
CA GLY A 131 0.01 16.05 11.32
C GLY A 131 0.22 15.72 12.81
N GLY A 132 -0.34 16.52 13.73
CA GLY A 132 -0.32 16.25 15.17
C GLY A 132 -1.47 15.35 15.64
N GLY A 133 -1.47 14.99 16.93
CA GLY A 133 -2.65 14.41 17.61
C GLY A 133 -3.09 13.01 17.18
N GLY A 134 -2.19 12.20 16.61
CA GLY A 134 -2.50 10.81 16.20
C GLY A 134 -3.04 10.65 14.78
N GLY A 135 -3.32 11.74 14.06
CA GLY A 135 -3.81 11.70 12.67
C GLY A 135 -2.88 10.94 11.71
N ALA A 136 -1.55 11.09 11.89
CA ALA A 136 -0.55 10.35 11.12
C ALA A 136 -0.63 8.84 11.36
N MET A 137 -0.89 8.41 12.60
CA MET A 137 -1.00 7.00 12.94
C MET A 137 -2.28 6.40 12.37
N MET A 138 -3.39 7.15 12.41
CA MET A 138 -4.67 6.73 11.82
C MET A 138 -4.57 6.61 10.29
N LEU A 139 -3.92 7.55 9.61
CA LEU A 139 -3.72 7.51 8.17
C LEU A 139 -2.83 6.33 7.77
N ASN A 140 -1.68 6.15 8.43
CA ASN A 140 -0.79 5.01 8.16
C ASN A 140 -1.50 3.67 8.37
N LEU A 141 -2.32 3.56 9.43
CA LEU A 141 -3.10 2.36 9.69
C LEU A 141 -4.19 2.15 8.63
N ALA A 142 -4.92 3.19 8.25
CA ALA A 142 -5.96 3.12 7.23
C ALA A 142 -5.39 2.72 5.86
N CYS A 143 -4.28 3.33 5.45
CA CYS A 143 -3.55 2.98 4.23
C CYS A 143 -3.08 1.51 4.28
N ALA A 144 -2.43 1.09 5.37
CA ALA A 144 -1.95 -0.29 5.52
C ALA A 144 -3.09 -1.32 5.43
N ILE A 145 -4.21 -1.07 6.13
CA ILE A 145 -5.40 -1.93 6.10
C ILE A 145 -5.99 -1.99 4.68
N SER A 146 -6.09 -0.84 3.99
CA SER A 146 -6.61 -0.79 2.62
C SER A 146 -5.74 -1.59 1.63
N CYS A 147 -4.41 -1.58 1.79
CA CYS A 147 -3.50 -2.41 0.99
C CYS A 147 -3.67 -3.92 1.25
N ILE A 148 -3.94 -4.32 2.50
CA ILE A 148 -4.23 -5.72 2.84
C ILE A 148 -5.55 -6.15 2.18
N PHE A 149 -6.60 -5.35 2.31
CA PHE A 149 -7.88 -5.62 1.66
C PHE A 149 -7.80 -5.57 0.13
N ALA A 150 -6.84 -4.85 -0.44
CA ALA A 150 -6.60 -4.88 -1.87
C ALA A 150 -6.23 -6.29 -2.36
N ILE A 151 -5.39 -6.99 -1.60
CA ILE A 151 -4.99 -8.37 -1.88
C ILE A 151 -6.14 -9.33 -1.56
N GLU A 152 -6.81 -9.15 -0.43
CA GLU A 152 -7.97 -9.98 -0.04
C GLU A 152 -9.12 -9.89 -1.06
N GLY A 153 -9.31 -8.72 -1.68
CA GLY A 153 -10.28 -8.51 -2.74
C GLY A 153 -10.09 -9.44 -3.94
N LEU A 154 -8.89 -10.00 -4.16
CA LEU A 154 -8.61 -10.99 -5.20
C LEU A 154 -9.03 -12.43 -4.80
N ALA A 155 -9.70 -12.64 -3.66
CA ALA A 155 -10.29 -13.92 -3.31
C ALA A 155 -11.46 -14.32 -4.23
N SER A 156 -12.11 -13.35 -4.88
CA SER A 156 -13.19 -13.58 -5.86
C SER A 156 -13.11 -12.59 -7.03
N GLN A 157 -13.58 -13.01 -8.20
CA GLN A 157 -13.62 -12.16 -9.40
C GLN A 157 -14.55 -10.95 -9.22
N GLU A 158 -15.62 -11.11 -8.42
CA GLU A 158 -16.59 -10.05 -8.15
C GLU A 158 -15.99 -8.94 -7.26
N THR A 159 -15.10 -9.30 -6.34
CA THR A 159 -14.46 -8.37 -5.40
C THR A 159 -13.14 -7.82 -5.91
N ALA A 160 -12.54 -8.43 -6.94
CA ALA A 160 -11.19 -8.09 -7.40
C ALA A 160 -11.05 -6.64 -7.87
N GLN A 161 -12.05 -6.13 -8.59
CA GLN A 161 -12.07 -4.73 -9.04
C GLN A 161 -12.10 -3.75 -7.85
N LYS A 162 -12.89 -4.06 -6.82
CA LYS A 162 -12.98 -3.26 -5.60
C LYS A 162 -11.65 -3.28 -4.83
N GLY A 163 -11.03 -4.45 -4.74
CA GLY A 163 -9.70 -4.61 -4.14
C GLY A 163 -8.63 -3.77 -4.85
N ASN A 164 -8.60 -3.79 -6.18
CA ASN A 164 -7.65 -2.99 -6.95
C ASN A 164 -7.81 -1.47 -6.72
N VAL A 165 -9.05 -0.97 -6.66
CA VAL A 165 -9.30 0.45 -6.35
C VAL A 165 -8.89 0.79 -4.93
N LEU A 166 -9.21 -0.07 -3.97
CA LEU A 166 -8.83 0.14 -2.57
C LEU A 166 -7.32 0.17 -2.38
N GLY A 167 -6.58 -0.67 -3.09
CA GLY A 167 -5.12 -0.64 -3.12
C GLY A 167 -4.57 0.66 -3.72
N ALA A 168 -5.18 1.15 -4.80
CA ALA A 168 -4.76 2.41 -5.42
C ALA A 168 -4.97 3.59 -4.46
N ILE A 169 -6.07 3.62 -3.72
CA ILE A 169 -6.36 4.64 -2.69
C ILE A 169 -5.42 4.51 -1.49
N GLY A 170 -5.05 3.29 -1.10
CA GLY A 170 -4.14 3.07 0.03
C GLY A 170 -2.72 3.54 -0.23
N VAL A 171 -2.27 3.42 -1.49
CA VAL A 171 -0.89 3.74 -1.91
C VAL A 171 -0.75 5.19 -2.40
N GLY A 172 -1.77 5.72 -3.07
CA GLY A 172 -1.76 7.07 -3.69
C GLY A 172 -2.26 8.15 -2.75
#